data_AF-A0A7W1H301-F1
#
_entry.id   AF-A0A7W1H301-F1
#
_cell.length_a   1.000
_cell.length_b   1.000
_cell.length_c   1.000
_cell.angle_alpha   90.00
_cell.angle_beta   90.00
_cell.angle_gamma   90.00
#
_symmetry.space_group_name_H-M   'P 1'
#
loop_
_entity.id
_entity.type
_entity.pdbx_description
1 polymer ?
#
loop_
_entity_poly.entity_id
_entity_poly.type
_entity_poly.pdbx_seq_one_letter_code
_entity_poly.pdbx_strand_id
1 'polypeptide(L)'
;DKKGVLLSSELWDFAPIYTRAIKAVNSGTFGTTYVLDAKNGLSLLKTNKAPASVWAKVAAAQKKIAKGSIKVISTATEAKVKKYCKC
;
A
#
# COMPACT_ATOMS: atom_id res chain seq x y z
N ASP A 1 22.63 1.12 -7.59
CA ASP A 1 23.91 1.72 -7.10
C ASP A 1 24.74 0.62 -6.43
N LYS A 2 26.06 0.82 -6.22
CA LYS A 2 26.92 -0.16 -5.53
C LYS A 2 27.02 0.08 -4.01
N LYS A 3 26.32 1.07 -3.48
CA LYS A 3 26.40 1.51 -2.09
C LYS A 3 25.38 0.80 -1.20
N GLY A 4 24.41 0.08 -1.78
CA GLY A 4 23.43 -0.72 -1.04
C GLY A 4 22.54 0.13 -0.12
N VAL A 5 22.32 1.40 -0.47
CA VAL A 5 21.60 2.34 0.40
C VAL A 5 20.10 2.17 0.18
N LEU A 6 19.46 1.36 1.02
CA LEU A 6 18.01 1.24 1.07
C LEU A 6 17.42 2.23 2.08
N LEU A 7 16.79 3.30 1.58
CA LEU A 7 16.05 4.23 2.44
C LEU A 7 14.82 3.55 3.05
N SER A 8 14.04 2.87 2.20
CA SER A 8 12.85 2.10 2.55
C SER A 8 12.46 1.23 1.34
N SER A 9 11.48 0.35 1.53
CA SER A 9 10.82 -0.43 0.50
C SER A 9 9.32 -0.43 0.74
N GLU A 10 8.54 -0.64 -0.30
CA GLU A 10 7.14 -1.02 -0.15
C GLU A 10 7.05 -2.46 0.35
N LEU A 11 6.26 -2.66 1.39
CA LEU A 11 5.90 -3.98 1.90
C LEU A 11 4.50 -4.32 1.42
N TRP A 12 4.39 -5.48 0.77
CA TRP A 12 3.15 -6.03 0.24
C TRP A 12 2.83 -7.34 0.97
N ASP A 13 2.07 -7.24 2.06
CA ASP A 13 1.60 -8.40 2.82
C ASP A 13 0.28 -8.92 2.25
N PHE A 14 0.38 -9.98 1.44
CA PHE A 14 -0.78 -10.65 0.85
C PHE A 14 -1.42 -11.71 1.76
N ALA A 15 -0.79 -12.10 2.87
CA ALA A 15 -1.31 -13.14 3.75
C ALA A 15 -2.78 -12.91 4.15
N PRO A 16 -3.20 -11.72 4.64
CA PRO A 16 -4.61 -11.51 5.04
C PRO A 16 -5.60 -11.53 3.87
N ILE A 17 -5.15 -11.22 2.65
CA ILE A 17 -5.98 -11.30 1.45
C ILE A 17 -6.15 -12.76 1.03
N TYR A 18 -5.04 -13.51 0.94
CA TYR A 18 -5.08 -14.90 0.52
C TYR A 18 -5.75 -15.82 1.55
N THR A 19 -5.59 -15.56 2.86
CA THR A 19 -6.36 -16.28 3.88
C THR A 19 -7.87 -16.12 3.67
N ARG A 20 -8.34 -14.91 3.33
CA ARG A 20 -9.75 -14.67 3.01
C ARG A 20 -10.19 -15.34 1.72
N ALA A 21 -9.38 -15.27 0.67
CA ALA A 21 -9.67 -15.91 -0.61
C ALA A 21 -9.75 -17.44 -0.47
N ILE A 22 -8.80 -18.06 0.24
CA ILE A 22 -8.82 -19.51 0.54
C ILE A 22 -10.08 -19.87 1.33
N LYS A 23 -10.45 -19.09 2.34
CA LYS A 23 -11.68 -19.32 3.10
C LYS A 23 -12.93 -19.25 2.20
N ALA A 24 -12.97 -18.32 1.25
CA ALA A 24 -14.09 -18.19 0.31
C ALA A 24 -14.18 -19.37 -0.66
N VAL A 25 -13.04 -19.89 -1.12
CA VAL A 25 -13.00 -21.15 -1.89
C VAL A 25 -13.58 -22.29 -1.08
N ASN A 26 -13.07 -22.49 0.15
CA ASN A 26 -13.49 -23.59 1.01
C ASN A 26 -14.97 -23.52 1.41
N SER A 27 -15.57 -22.33 1.46
CA SER A 27 -17.00 -22.14 1.75
C SER A 27 -17.90 -22.09 0.52
N GLY A 28 -17.36 -22.30 -0.69
CA GLY A 28 -18.13 -22.24 -1.94
C GLY A 28 -18.57 -20.82 -2.34
N THR A 29 -17.96 -19.77 -1.77
CA THR A 29 -18.27 -18.36 -2.04
C THR A 29 -17.17 -17.65 -2.85
N PHE A 30 -16.44 -18.42 -3.65
CA PHE A 30 -15.43 -17.89 -4.57
C PHE A 30 -16.03 -16.88 -5.56
N GLY A 31 -15.23 -15.89 -5.98
CA GLY A 31 -15.63 -14.84 -6.93
C GLY A 31 -15.66 -13.42 -6.34
N THR A 32 -15.36 -13.24 -5.06
CA THR A 32 -15.26 -11.92 -4.43
C THR A 32 -13.93 -11.24 -4.79
N THR A 33 -13.97 -9.96 -5.16
CA THR A 33 -12.76 -9.14 -5.32
C THR A 33 -12.22 -8.69 -3.97
N TYR A 34 -10.92 -8.94 -3.74
CA TYR A 34 -10.21 -8.44 -2.57
C TYR A 34 -9.19 -7.38 -2.99
N VAL A 35 -9.24 -6.20 -2.38
CA VAL A 35 -8.31 -5.11 -2.65
C VAL A 35 -7.25 -5.07 -1.55
N LEU A 36 -5.98 -5.13 -1.94
CA LEU A 36 -4.84 -4.85 -1.06
C LEU A 36 -4.62 -3.34 -0.98
N ASP A 37 -4.61 -2.78 0.22
CA ASP A 37 -4.45 -1.35 0.46
C ASP A 37 -3.68 -1.05 1.76
N ALA A 38 -3.53 0.24 2.06
CA ALA A 38 -2.83 0.70 3.27
C ALA A 38 -3.50 0.30 4.60
N LYS A 39 -4.73 -0.22 4.58
CA LYS A 39 -5.45 -0.73 5.75
C LYS A 39 -5.14 -2.18 6.03
N ASN A 40 -4.78 -2.95 5.00
CA ASN A 40 -4.84 -4.41 5.07
C ASN A 40 -3.62 -5.16 4.51
N GLY A 41 -2.55 -4.45 4.11
CA GLY A 41 -1.27 -5.10 3.83
C GLY A 41 -0.22 -4.29 3.07
N LEU A 42 -0.55 -3.07 2.59
CA LEU A 42 0.46 -2.15 2.07
C LEU A 42 1.04 -1.27 3.19
N SER A 43 2.36 -1.19 3.25
CA SER A 43 3.09 -0.29 4.16
C SER A 43 4.49 0.02 3.64
N LEU A 44 5.24 0.86 4.35
CA LEU A 44 6.66 1.08 4.09
C LEU A 44 7.53 0.36 5.13
N LEU A 45 8.61 -0.26 4.67
CA LEU A 45 9.66 -0.82 5.52
C LEU A 45 10.34 0.31 6.30
N LYS A 46 10.11 0.35 7.60
CA LYS A 46 10.77 1.31 8.48
C LYS A 46 12.25 0.95 8.63
N THR A 47 13.14 1.90 8.34
CA THR A 47 14.59 1.75 8.50
C THR A 47 15.16 2.83 9.43
N ASN A 48 16.43 2.71 9.79
CA ASN A 48 17.17 3.75 10.51
C ASN A 48 17.72 4.87 9.61
N LYS A 49 17.36 4.89 8.31
CA LYS A 49 17.88 5.85 7.33
C LYS A 49 17.05 7.14 7.23
N ALA A 50 16.00 7.26 8.02
CA ALA A 50 15.21 8.49 8.16
C ALA A 50 14.96 8.80 9.65
N PRO A 51 14.88 10.10 10.04
CA PRO A 51 14.56 10.50 11.40
C PRO A 51 13.20 9.99 11.88
N ALA A 52 13.04 9.81 13.19
CA ALA A 52 11.78 9.40 13.81
C ALA A 52 10.60 10.33 13.45
N SER A 53 10.86 11.64 13.31
CA SER A 53 9.86 12.64 12.91
C SER A 53 9.33 12.41 11.49
N VAL A 54 10.16 11.92 10.57
CA VAL A 54 9.75 11.55 9.21
C VAL A 54 8.86 10.30 9.26
N TRP A 55 9.26 9.28 10.02
CA TRP A 55 8.44 8.08 10.19
C TRP A 55 7.09 8.35 10.86
N ALA A 56 7.03 9.31 11.79
CA ALA A 56 5.76 9.76 12.36
C ALA A 56 4.82 10.36 11.30
N LYS A 57 5.36 11.16 10.35
CA LYS A 57 4.59 11.70 9.22
C LYS A 57 4.10 10.60 8.28
N VAL A 58 4.93 9.60 7.99
CA VAL A 58 4.54 8.43 7.18
C VAL A 58 3.39 7.66 7.85
N ALA A 59 3.52 7.34 9.13
CA ALA A 59 2.46 6.64 9.88
C ALA A 59 1.16 7.46 9.93
N ALA A 60 1.25 8.78 10.08
CA ALA A 60 0.08 9.67 10.03
C ALA A 60 -0.57 9.67 8.64
N ALA A 61 0.21 9.71 7.55
CA ALA A 61 -0.30 9.62 6.19
C ALA A 61 -0.99 8.27 5.93
N GLN A 62 -0.37 7.15 6.33
CA GLN A 62 -0.97 5.81 6.22
C GLN A 62 -2.31 5.74 6.94
N LYS A 63 -2.41 6.27 8.17
CA LYS A 63 -3.68 6.35 8.91
C LYS A 63 -4.73 7.19 8.20
N LYS A 64 -4.35 8.31 7.58
CA LYS A 64 -5.28 9.15 6.81
C LYS A 64 -5.77 8.46 5.55
N ILE A 65 -4.90 7.74 4.83
CA ILE A 65 -5.28 6.90 3.68
C ILE A 65 -6.23 5.80 4.14
N ALA A 66 -5.89 5.11 5.23
CA ALA A 66 -6.70 4.05 5.80
C ALA A 66 -8.09 4.52 6.27
N LYS A 67 -8.19 5.76 6.77
CA LYS A 67 -9.47 6.39 7.13
C LYS A 67 -10.22 6.98 5.94
N GLY A 68 -9.60 7.04 4.75
CA GLY A 68 -10.17 7.64 3.54
C GLY A 68 -10.14 9.17 3.51
N SER A 69 -9.50 9.83 4.48
CA SER A 69 -9.33 11.29 4.48
C SER A 69 -8.25 11.76 3.53
N ILE A 70 -7.31 10.89 3.16
CA ILE A 70 -6.49 11.01 1.95
C ILE A 70 -6.97 9.95 0.96
N LYS A 71 -7.43 10.38 -0.22
CA LYS A 71 -7.82 9.46 -1.30
C LYS A 71 -6.64 9.31 -2.27
N VAL A 72 -6.13 8.09 -2.40
CA VAL A 72 -5.16 7.73 -3.44
C VAL A 72 -5.95 7.37 -4.69
N ILE A 73 -5.75 8.11 -5.77
CA ILE A 73 -6.50 7.92 -7.03
C ILE A 73 -5.80 6.82 -7.84
N SER A 74 -6.53 5.74 -8.14
CA SER A 74 -6.07 4.75 -9.11
C SER A 74 -6.33 5.27 -10.52
N THR A 75 -5.28 5.41 -11.32
CA THR A 75 -5.33 5.89 -12.70
C THR A 75 -4.96 4.76 -13.66
N ALA A 76 -5.96 4.06 -14.19
CA ALA A 76 -5.75 2.90 -15.07
C ALA A 76 -5.32 3.23 -16.51
N THR A 77 -5.12 4.50 -16.84
CA THR A 77 -4.79 4.95 -18.21
C THR A 77 -3.73 6.02 -18.15
N GLU A 78 -2.83 6.03 -19.15
CA GLU A 78 -1.80 7.05 -19.32
C GLU A 78 -2.35 8.48 -19.27
N ALA A 79 -3.44 8.77 -20.00
CA ALA A 79 -4.05 10.09 -20.01
C ALA A 79 -4.45 10.57 -18.60
N LYS A 80 -4.96 9.67 -17.75
CA LYS A 80 -5.28 9.97 -16.35
C LYS A 80 -4.04 10.14 -15.48
N VAL A 81 -2.97 9.37 -15.70
CA VAL A 81 -1.69 9.55 -14.98
C VAL A 81 -1.11 10.93 -15.28
N LYS A 82 -1.05 11.32 -16.57
CA LYS A 82 -0.54 12.61 -17.02
C LYS A 82 -1.30 13.82 -16.45
N LYS A 83 -2.56 13.65 -16.06
CA LYS A 83 -3.32 14.70 -15.37
C LYS A 83 -2.75 15.06 -13.98
N TYR A 84 -2.15 14.09 -13.29
CA TYR A 84 -1.68 14.24 -11.91
C TYR A 84 -0.15 14.33 -11.78
N CYS A 85 0.59 13.74 -12.71
CA CYS A 85 2.04 13.87 -12.80
C CYS A 85 2.38 14.97 -13.82
N LYS A 86 2.91 16.11 -13.34
CA LYS A 86 3.58 17.08 -14.22
C LYS A 86 4.91 16.46 -14.68
N CYS A 87 4.84 15.67 -15.74
CA CYS A 87 6.02 15.21 -16.48
C CYS A 87 6.50 16.31 -17.42
#